data_AF-E1X455-F1
#
_entry.id   AF-E1X455-F1
#
_cell.length_a   1.000
_cell.length_b   1.000
_cell.length_c   1.000
_cell.angle_alpha   90.00
_cell.angle_beta   90.00
_cell.angle_gamma   90.00
#
_symmetry.space_group_name_H-M   'P 1'
#
loop_
_entity.id
_entity.type
_entity.pdbx_description
1 polymer ?
#
loop_
_entity_poly.entity_id
_entity_poly.type
_entity_poly.pdbx_seq_one_letter_code
_entity_poly.pdbx_strand_id
1 'polypeptide(L)'
;MVKIILTLLLSLFSAKSMAFTLNTSFAAAFPGEEVVVNLATHECTNLPYTNDEILSMAVEGVNKFWNRVPTSKLKIRRGSHVSVAAEFATDPLCTSNTNGCTANPALSNQSQILMSCNTDTSNFPSNGVLAVTANVNTSGNNIVGSVILLNNRSGSGLISLSRESFVSVLAHEIGHAIGLGHSPVTDSLMYFANMANRVALGEDDMDGVTYLYPREQPTSCGSVAYIKDDYKGGKPIASLLLVALLTVFTLKRRKALLS
;
A
#
# COMPACT_ATOMS: atom_id res chain seq x y z
N MET A 1 39.79 20.71 9.16
CA MET A 1 38.43 20.85 9.76
C MET A 1 37.33 21.02 8.71
N VAL A 2 37.41 21.97 7.78
CA VAL A 2 36.35 22.20 6.75
C VAL A 2 36.04 20.95 5.90
N LYS A 3 37.06 20.17 5.51
CA LYS A 3 36.87 18.92 4.75
C LYS A 3 36.11 17.83 5.53
N ILE A 4 36.31 17.74 6.85
CA ILE A 4 35.63 16.76 7.74
C ILE A 4 34.18 17.17 7.94
N ILE A 5 33.91 18.47 8.11
CA ILE A 5 32.54 19.01 8.21
C ILE A 5 31.78 18.80 6.91
N LEU A 6 32.43 18.99 5.75
CA LEU A 6 31.82 18.78 4.43
C LEU A 6 31.51 17.29 4.17
N THR A 7 32.39 16.37 4.59
CA THR A 7 32.11 14.92 4.50
C THR A 7 30.99 14.50 5.44
N LEU A 8 30.93 15.06 6.66
CA LEU A 8 29.82 14.81 7.60
C LEU A 8 28.50 15.37 7.07
N LEU A 9 28.49 16.56 6.45
CA LEU A 9 27.32 17.15 5.80
C LEU A 9 26.85 16.33 4.60
N LEU A 10 27.76 15.81 3.77
CA LEU A 10 27.43 14.91 2.66
C LEU A 10 26.89 13.55 3.13
N SER A 11 27.31 13.05 4.30
CA SER A 11 26.71 11.85 4.92
C SER A 11 25.35 12.10 5.59
N LEU A 12 25.01 13.36 5.88
CA LEU A 12 23.71 13.78 6.41
C LEU A 12 22.69 14.06 5.31
N PHE A 13 23.13 14.19 4.06
CA PHE A 13 22.27 13.97 2.90
C PHE A 13 22.03 12.46 2.76
N SER A 14 21.27 11.91 3.71
CA SER A 14 20.56 10.66 3.49
C SER A 14 19.74 10.88 2.23
N ALA A 15 20.20 10.32 1.11
CA ALA A 15 19.35 10.18 -0.05
C ALA A 15 18.06 9.55 0.46
N LYS A 16 16.91 10.17 0.21
CA LYS A 16 15.61 9.53 0.43
C LYS A 16 15.51 8.39 -0.58
N SER A 17 16.17 7.28 -0.29
CA SER A 17 15.98 6.05 -1.03
C SER A 17 14.63 5.51 -0.58
N MET A 18 13.59 5.84 -1.33
CA MET A 18 12.31 5.15 -1.21
C MET A 18 12.60 3.67 -1.49
N ALA A 19 12.27 2.77 -0.55
CA ALA A 19 12.47 1.33 -0.74
C ALA A 19 11.26 0.67 -1.42
N PHE A 20 10.12 1.35 -1.47
CA PHE A 20 8.91 0.82 -2.05
C PHE A 20 9.09 0.70 -3.55
N THR A 21 8.43 -0.32 -4.09
CA THR A 21 8.37 -0.52 -5.53
C THR A 21 6.93 -0.30 -6.00
N LEU A 22 6.78 -0.13 -7.30
CA LEU A 22 5.48 0.04 -7.95
C LEU A 22 5.29 -1.12 -8.92
N ASN A 23 4.04 -1.55 -9.11
CA ASN A 23 3.70 -2.60 -10.07
C ASN A 23 3.95 -2.17 -11.52
N THR A 24 4.08 -0.87 -11.77
CA THR A 24 4.32 -0.30 -13.09
C THR A 24 5.44 0.73 -13.04
N SER A 25 6.23 0.82 -14.12
CA SER A 25 7.32 1.79 -14.26
C SER A 25 6.86 3.24 -14.43
N PHE A 26 5.56 3.45 -14.66
CA PHE A 26 4.94 4.75 -14.90
C PHE A 26 3.99 5.18 -13.76
N ALA A 27 4.08 4.52 -12.60
CA ALA A 27 3.33 4.85 -11.39
C ALA A 27 1.81 4.91 -11.60
N ALA A 28 1.26 3.86 -12.20
CA ALA A 28 -0.18 3.73 -12.39
C ALA A 28 -0.92 3.77 -11.05
N ALA A 29 -1.97 4.57 -10.97
CA ALA A 29 -2.85 4.69 -9.80
C ALA A 29 -4.31 4.83 -10.24
N PHE A 30 -5.29 4.51 -9.39
CA PHE A 30 -6.67 4.84 -9.70
C PHE A 30 -6.86 6.38 -9.70
N PRO A 31 -7.55 6.97 -10.71
CA PRO A 31 -7.65 8.43 -10.88
C PRO A 31 -8.56 9.15 -9.86
N GLY A 32 -9.17 8.42 -8.92
CA GLY A 32 -10.11 8.94 -7.93
C GLY A 32 -9.61 8.85 -6.49
N GLU A 33 -10.41 9.35 -5.56
CA GLU A 33 -10.16 9.20 -4.12
C GLU A 33 -10.83 7.94 -3.56
N GLU A 34 -11.80 7.37 -4.26
CA GLU A 34 -12.49 6.15 -3.85
C GLU A 34 -12.29 5.03 -4.86
N VAL A 35 -12.06 3.82 -4.36
CA VAL A 35 -12.01 2.58 -5.13
C VAL A 35 -12.86 1.53 -4.42
N VAL A 36 -13.60 0.73 -5.16
CA VAL A 36 -14.39 -0.37 -4.59
C VAL A 36 -13.75 -1.72 -4.84
N VAL A 37 -13.84 -2.58 -3.84
CA VAL A 37 -13.45 -4.00 -3.95
C VAL A 37 -14.72 -4.82 -4.12
N ASN A 38 -14.87 -5.43 -5.28
CA ASN A 38 -15.94 -6.39 -5.58
C ASN A 38 -15.42 -7.82 -5.46
N LEU A 39 -16.33 -8.78 -5.36
CA LEU A 39 -16.01 -10.21 -5.41
C LEU A 39 -16.87 -10.90 -6.47
N ALA A 40 -16.27 -11.76 -7.27
CA ALA A 40 -17.00 -12.60 -8.21
C ALA A 40 -18.03 -13.48 -7.48
N THR A 41 -19.18 -13.76 -8.11
CA THR A 41 -20.19 -14.68 -7.55
C THR A 41 -19.79 -16.15 -7.61
N HIS A 42 -18.69 -16.50 -8.29
CA HIS A 42 -18.21 -17.88 -8.35
C HIS A 42 -17.85 -18.40 -6.96
N GLU A 43 -18.25 -19.62 -6.66
CA GLU A 43 -18.03 -20.19 -5.32
C GLU A 43 -16.57 -20.54 -5.08
N CYS A 44 -16.03 -20.03 -3.98
CA CYS A 44 -14.70 -20.36 -3.45
C CYS A 44 -14.70 -21.70 -2.71
N THR A 45 -15.13 -22.77 -3.37
CA THR A 45 -15.50 -24.06 -2.75
C THR A 45 -14.42 -24.75 -1.93
N ASN A 46 -13.13 -24.49 -2.18
CA ASN A 46 -12.03 -25.08 -1.42
C ASN A 46 -11.55 -24.18 -0.28
N LEU A 47 -11.96 -22.91 -0.22
CA LEU A 47 -11.61 -21.99 0.84
C LEU A 47 -12.57 -22.15 2.04
N PRO A 48 -12.09 -21.94 3.28
CA PRO A 48 -12.88 -22.19 4.48
C PRO A 48 -13.93 -21.10 4.79
N TYR A 49 -14.06 -20.09 3.92
CA TYR A 49 -14.91 -18.93 4.12
C TYR A 49 -15.83 -18.74 2.93
N THR A 50 -17.06 -18.30 3.21
CA THR A 50 -18.01 -17.88 2.18
C THR A 50 -17.49 -16.65 1.43
N ASN A 51 -18.04 -16.43 0.23
CA ASN A 51 -17.74 -15.24 -0.55
C ASN A 51 -17.98 -13.93 0.24
N ASP A 52 -19.07 -13.84 1.01
CA ASP A 52 -19.35 -12.63 1.79
C ASP A 52 -18.34 -12.43 2.93
N GLU A 53 -17.90 -13.51 3.58
CA GLU A 53 -16.85 -13.45 4.60
C GLU A 53 -15.51 -13.02 4.01
N ILE A 54 -15.14 -13.51 2.82
CA ILE A 54 -13.94 -13.10 2.10
C ILE A 54 -13.99 -11.61 1.76
N LEU A 55 -15.10 -11.14 1.20
CA LEU A 55 -15.27 -9.72 0.89
C LEU A 55 -15.25 -8.86 2.17
N SER A 56 -15.84 -9.34 3.26
CA SER A 56 -15.78 -8.68 4.57
C SER A 56 -14.35 -8.60 5.11
N MET A 57 -13.57 -9.68 5.01
CA MET A 57 -12.16 -9.73 5.41
C MET A 57 -11.28 -8.79 4.58
N ALA A 58 -11.53 -8.69 3.28
CA ALA A 58 -10.80 -7.75 2.42
C ALA A 58 -11.00 -6.31 2.89
N VAL A 59 -12.24 -5.94 3.21
CA VAL A 59 -12.59 -4.60 3.72
C VAL A 59 -12.06 -4.38 5.13
N GLU A 60 -12.05 -5.41 5.98
CA GLU A 60 -11.39 -5.39 7.29
C GLU A 60 -9.90 -5.06 7.13
N GLY A 61 -9.19 -5.77 6.25
CA GLY A 61 -7.77 -5.53 5.97
C GLY A 61 -7.51 -4.13 5.44
N VAL A 62 -8.29 -3.68 4.47
CA VAL A 62 -8.27 -2.30 3.96
C VAL A 62 -8.41 -1.26 5.07
N ASN A 63 -9.38 -1.45 5.97
CA ASN A 63 -9.63 -0.51 7.07
C ASN A 63 -8.56 -0.59 8.15
N LYS A 64 -7.91 -1.73 8.31
CA LYS A 64 -6.80 -1.93 9.24
C LYS A 64 -5.52 -1.27 8.75
N PHE A 65 -5.27 -1.31 7.44
CA PHE A 65 -4.01 -0.90 6.81
C PHE A 65 -4.17 0.37 5.95
N TRP A 66 -4.72 0.25 4.74
CA TRP A 66 -4.68 1.30 3.72
C TRP A 66 -5.49 2.55 4.05
N ASN A 67 -6.72 2.41 4.55
CA ASN A 67 -7.60 3.55 4.82
C ASN A 67 -7.15 4.40 6.02
N ARG A 68 -6.19 3.92 6.82
CA ARG A 68 -5.66 4.63 8.00
C ARG A 68 -4.47 5.53 7.68
N VAL A 69 -3.87 5.42 6.49
CA VAL A 69 -2.71 6.23 6.11
C VAL A 69 -3.15 7.69 5.96
N PRO A 70 -2.75 8.60 6.87
CA PRO A 70 -3.30 9.96 6.93
C PRO A 70 -2.83 10.82 5.76
N THR A 71 -1.66 10.51 5.21
CA THR A 71 -1.04 11.17 4.06
C THR A 71 -1.56 10.68 2.73
N SER A 72 -2.42 9.64 2.72
CA SER A 72 -3.09 9.16 1.53
C SER A 72 -4.52 9.71 1.40
N LYS A 73 -4.89 10.13 0.19
CA LYS A 73 -6.27 10.53 -0.11
C LYS A 73 -7.19 9.33 -0.39
N LEU A 74 -6.60 8.19 -0.76
CA LEU A 74 -7.34 6.99 -1.16
C LEU A 74 -8.22 6.44 -0.04
N LYS A 75 -9.44 6.06 -0.41
CA LYS A 75 -10.40 5.32 0.40
C LYS A 75 -10.90 4.12 -0.39
N ILE A 76 -10.63 2.95 0.13
CA ILE A 76 -11.07 1.70 -0.47
C ILE A 76 -12.32 1.24 0.29
N ARG A 77 -13.38 0.90 -0.45
CA ARG A 77 -14.69 0.57 0.13
C ARG A 77 -15.17 -0.81 -0.30
N ARG A 78 -16.09 -1.36 0.48
CA ARG A 78 -16.82 -2.57 0.11
C ARG A 78 -17.65 -2.29 -1.14
N GLY A 79 -17.48 -3.12 -2.16
CA GLY A 79 -18.36 -3.20 -3.31
C GLY A 79 -19.43 -4.27 -3.12
N SER A 80 -19.75 -4.95 -4.20
CA SER A 80 -20.80 -5.98 -4.26
C SER A 80 -20.26 -7.30 -4.77
N HIS A 81 -21.09 -8.33 -4.69
CA HIS A 81 -20.90 -9.54 -5.47
C HIS A 81 -21.28 -9.27 -6.93
N VAL A 82 -20.39 -9.60 -7.86
CA VAL A 82 -20.56 -9.31 -9.29
C VAL A 82 -20.54 -10.62 -10.07
N SER A 83 -21.54 -10.81 -10.93
CA SER A 83 -21.53 -11.92 -11.88
C SER A 83 -20.51 -11.65 -12.96
N VAL A 84 -19.60 -12.61 -13.17
CA VAL A 84 -18.49 -12.50 -14.12
C VAL A 84 -18.37 -13.78 -14.93
N ALA A 85 -17.62 -13.71 -16.02
CA ALA A 85 -17.40 -14.84 -16.92
C ALA A 85 -16.68 -16.01 -16.20
N ALA A 86 -16.82 -17.23 -16.71
CA ALA A 86 -16.28 -18.44 -16.06
C ALA A 86 -14.75 -18.46 -16.01
N GLU A 87 -14.11 -17.75 -16.95
CA GLU A 87 -12.67 -17.59 -17.10
C GLU A 87 -12.02 -17.00 -15.84
N PHE A 88 -12.75 -16.19 -15.07
CA PHE A 88 -12.25 -15.69 -13.77
C PHE A 88 -11.97 -16.81 -12.75
N ALA A 89 -12.56 -18.01 -12.93
CA ALA A 89 -12.36 -19.16 -12.07
C ALA A 89 -11.32 -20.16 -12.58
N THR A 90 -11.01 -20.14 -13.88
CA THR A 90 -10.24 -21.22 -14.54
C THR A 90 -9.07 -20.75 -15.38
N ASP A 91 -9.05 -19.48 -15.80
CA ASP A 91 -8.09 -19.01 -16.79
C ASP A 91 -6.89 -18.33 -16.13
N PRO A 92 -5.74 -18.31 -16.82
CA PRO A 92 -4.58 -17.57 -16.37
C PRO A 92 -4.86 -16.06 -16.33
N LEU A 93 -4.29 -15.38 -15.34
CA LEU A 93 -4.31 -13.92 -15.23
C LEU A 93 -3.49 -13.26 -16.34
N CYS A 94 -2.40 -13.91 -16.74
CA CYS A 94 -1.44 -13.43 -17.72
C CYS A 94 -1.33 -14.43 -18.88
N THR A 95 -1.46 -13.96 -20.11
CA THR A 95 -1.25 -14.78 -21.33
C THR A 95 0.22 -14.94 -21.69
N SER A 96 1.08 -14.05 -21.19
CA SER A 96 2.54 -14.09 -21.35
C SER A 96 3.20 -13.38 -20.17
N ASN A 97 4.40 -13.83 -19.81
CA ASN A 97 5.22 -13.28 -18.73
C ASN A 97 6.61 -12.78 -19.22
N THR A 98 6.86 -12.77 -20.53
CA THR A 98 8.19 -12.51 -21.10
C THR A 98 8.73 -11.10 -20.78
N ASN A 99 7.85 -10.12 -20.59
CA ASN A 99 8.20 -8.73 -20.23
C ASN A 99 7.26 -8.19 -19.13
N GLY A 100 6.92 -9.05 -18.16
CA GLY A 100 5.82 -8.81 -17.22
C GLY A 100 4.51 -9.43 -17.69
N CYS A 101 3.46 -9.29 -16.88
CA CYS A 101 2.15 -9.88 -17.12
C CYS A 101 1.42 -9.17 -18.26
N THR A 102 1.28 -9.83 -19.42
CA THR A 102 0.30 -9.43 -20.43
C THR A 102 -1.07 -9.94 -19.99
N ALA A 103 -1.90 -9.05 -19.44
CA ALA A 103 -3.21 -9.39 -18.90
C ALA A 103 -4.05 -10.20 -19.91
N ASN A 104 -4.74 -11.22 -19.40
CA ASN A 104 -5.67 -12.01 -20.20
C ASN A 104 -6.88 -11.16 -20.60
N PRO A 105 -7.16 -10.98 -21.92
CA PRO A 105 -8.27 -10.16 -22.39
C PRO A 105 -9.63 -10.56 -21.82
N ALA A 106 -9.84 -11.84 -21.50
CA ALA A 106 -11.07 -12.32 -20.87
C ALA A 106 -11.28 -11.74 -19.46
N LEU A 107 -10.19 -11.36 -18.79
CA LEU A 107 -10.19 -10.82 -17.42
C LEU A 107 -10.03 -9.29 -17.39
N SER A 108 -9.72 -8.65 -18.52
CA SER A 108 -9.34 -7.23 -18.61
C SER A 108 -10.50 -6.22 -18.58
N ASN A 109 -11.75 -6.64 -18.75
CA ASN A 109 -12.89 -5.71 -18.80
C ASN A 109 -13.40 -5.32 -17.39
N GLN A 110 -12.51 -4.84 -16.53
CA GLN A 110 -12.83 -4.39 -15.16
C GLN A 110 -12.59 -2.88 -15.01
N SER A 111 -13.41 -2.23 -14.20
CA SER A 111 -13.37 -0.78 -13.95
C SER A 111 -13.02 -0.39 -12.51
N GLN A 112 -12.74 -1.39 -11.65
CA GLN A 112 -12.41 -1.28 -10.23
C GLN A 112 -11.57 -2.50 -9.80
N ILE A 113 -11.49 -2.79 -8.50
CA ILE A 113 -10.88 -4.02 -8.00
C ILE A 113 -11.93 -5.14 -8.00
N LEU A 114 -11.61 -6.26 -8.64
CA LEU A 114 -12.40 -7.48 -8.62
C LEU A 114 -11.57 -8.63 -8.03
N MET A 115 -12.04 -9.21 -6.94
CA MET A 115 -11.52 -10.47 -6.42
C MET A 115 -12.27 -11.64 -7.07
N SER A 116 -11.58 -12.76 -7.32
CA SER A 116 -12.19 -14.02 -7.74
C SER A 116 -11.39 -15.20 -7.19
N CYS A 117 -12.05 -16.33 -6.99
CA CYS A 117 -11.38 -17.59 -6.69
C CYS A 117 -11.01 -18.30 -7.98
N ASN A 118 -9.78 -18.78 -8.08
CA ASN A 118 -9.26 -19.35 -9.33
C ASN A 118 -8.47 -20.64 -9.04
N THR A 119 -8.51 -21.57 -9.99
CA THR A 119 -7.92 -22.90 -9.86
C THR A 119 -6.80 -23.17 -10.87
N ASP A 120 -6.48 -22.20 -11.71
CA ASP A 120 -5.48 -22.35 -12.77
C ASP A 120 -4.08 -22.59 -12.22
N THR A 121 -3.36 -23.53 -12.84
CA THR A 121 -2.04 -23.94 -12.37
C THR A 121 -0.92 -23.00 -12.80
N SER A 122 -1.13 -22.17 -13.82
CA SER A 122 -0.13 -21.17 -14.21
C SER A 122 -0.14 -19.96 -13.28
N ASN A 123 -1.32 -19.58 -12.77
CA ASN A 123 -1.45 -18.59 -11.70
C ASN A 123 -0.83 -19.09 -10.39
N PHE A 124 -1.02 -20.37 -10.10
CA PHE A 124 -0.59 -20.99 -8.86
C PHE A 124 0.30 -22.20 -9.12
N PRO A 125 1.60 -22.03 -9.46
CA PRO A 125 2.49 -23.16 -9.74
C PRO A 125 2.76 -24.06 -8.53
N SER A 126 2.50 -23.57 -7.31
CA SER A 126 2.60 -24.35 -6.08
C SER A 126 1.49 -23.97 -5.09
N ASN A 127 1.28 -24.82 -4.08
CA ASN A 127 0.35 -24.52 -2.98
C ASN A 127 0.83 -23.35 -2.10
N GLY A 128 2.09 -22.93 -2.22
CA GLY A 128 2.64 -21.79 -1.48
C GLY A 128 2.28 -20.43 -2.07
N VAL A 129 1.75 -20.38 -3.30
CA VAL A 129 1.24 -19.14 -3.90
C VAL A 129 -0.19 -18.93 -3.42
N LEU A 130 -0.41 -17.94 -2.57
CA LEU A 130 -1.68 -17.79 -1.84
C LEU A 130 -2.72 -17.03 -2.68
N ALA A 131 -2.27 -16.01 -3.40
CA ALA A 131 -3.07 -15.21 -4.32
C ALA A 131 -2.13 -14.54 -5.34
N VAL A 132 -2.70 -14.00 -6.41
CA VAL A 132 -1.99 -13.21 -7.41
C VAL A 132 -2.83 -12.02 -7.84
N THR A 133 -2.17 -10.90 -8.14
CA THR A 133 -2.86 -9.66 -8.52
C THR A 133 -2.22 -9.03 -9.75
N ALA A 134 -3.04 -8.48 -10.64
CA ALA A 134 -2.58 -7.69 -11.78
C ALA A 134 -3.49 -6.49 -12.05
N ASN A 135 -2.90 -5.38 -12.49
CA ASN A 135 -3.62 -4.26 -13.08
C ASN A 135 -3.97 -4.65 -14.53
N VAL A 136 -5.14 -5.26 -14.70
CA VAL A 136 -5.56 -5.87 -15.98
C VAL A 136 -6.01 -4.85 -17.03
N ASN A 137 -6.24 -3.61 -16.62
CA ASN A 137 -6.64 -2.51 -17.48
C ASN A 137 -6.03 -1.19 -16.97
N THR A 138 -5.17 -0.58 -17.80
CA THR A 138 -4.54 0.71 -17.53
C THR A 138 -4.69 1.63 -18.73
N SER A 139 -4.93 2.92 -18.49
CA SER A 139 -4.99 3.96 -19.53
C SER A 139 -4.06 5.11 -19.14
N GLY A 140 -2.92 5.23 -19.82
CA GLY A 140 -1.85 6.12 -19.38
C GLY A 140 -1.40 5.74 -17.97
N ASN A 141 -1.37 6.71 -17.06
CA ASN A 141 -1.02 6.48 -15.64
C ASN A 141 -2.23 6.10 -14.78
N ASN A 142 -3.37 5.78 -15.38
CA ASN A 142 -4.57 5.43 -14.64
C ASN A 142 -4.75 3.91 -14.62
N ILE A 143 -4.86 3.35 -13.42
CA ILE A 143 -5.46 2.03 -13.26
C ILE A 143 -6.96 2.20 -13.52
N VAL A 144 -7.46 1.46 -14.50
CA VAL A 144 -8.88 1.36 -14.80
C VAL A 144 -9.45 0.16 -14.05
N GLY A 145 -8.76 -0.99 -14.05
CA GLY A 145 -9.23 -2.18 -13.37
C GLY A 145 -8.10 -3.08 -12.92
N SER A 146 -8.33 -3.76 -11.80
CA SER A 146 -7.39 -4.70 -11.19
C SER A 146 -8.13 -5.98 -10.82
N VAL A 147 -7.47 -7.12 -11.02
CA VAL A 147 -8.01 -8.43 -10.68
C VAL A 147 -7.09 -9.09 -9.66
N ILE A 148 -7.70 -9.59 -8.60
CA ILE A 148 -7.06 -10.40 -7.56
C ILE A 148 -7.63 -11.81 -7.70
N LEU A 149 -6.76 -12.80 -7.88
CA LEU A 149 -7.13 -14.20 -7.91
C LEU A 149 -6.66 -14.90 -6.64
N LEU A 150 -7.60 -15.46 -5.89
CA LEU A 150 -7.34 -16.25 -4.69
C LEU A 150 -7.10 -17.72 -5.08
N ASN A 151 -6.07 -18.35 -4.52
CA ASN A 151 -5.74 -19.73 -4.82
C ASN A 151 -6.78 -20.68 -4.21
N ASN A 152 -7.76 -21.06 -5.04
CA ASN A 152 -8.84 -21.98 -4.71
C ASN A 152 -8.51 -23.43 -5.11
N ARG A 153 -7.23 -23.76 -5.37
CA ARG A 153 -6.81 -25.14 -5.64
C ARG A 153 -6.89 -25.99 -4.37
N SER A 154 -7.21 -27.27 -4.52
CA SER A 154 -7.14 -28.23 -3.41
C SER A 154 -5.73 -28.26 -2.82
N GLY A 155 -5.63 -28.16 -1.49
CA GLY A 155 -4.36 -28.13 -0.77
C GLY A 155 -3.62 -26.79 -0.81
N SER A 156 -4.24 -25.72 -1.34
CA SER A 156 -3.72 -24.35 -1.28
C SER A 156 -3.35 -23.96 0.15
N GLY A 157 -2.18 -23.33 0.33
CA GLY A 157 -1.74 -22.81 1.62
C GLY A 157 -2.70 -21.78 2.21
N LEU A 158 -3.47 -21.10 1.36
CA LEU A 158 -4.48 -20.11 1.76
C LEU A 158 -5.56 -20.72 2.67
N ILE A 159 -5.88 -22.00 2.46
CA ILE A 159 -6.89 -22.75 3.24
C ILE A 159 -6.46 -22.91 4.70
N SER A 160 -5.16 -23.04 4.94
CA SER A 160 -4.59 -23.36 6.26
C SER A 160 -4.27 -22.13 7.12
N LEU A 161 -4.47 -20.92 6.59
CA LEU A 161 -4.14 -19.69 7.29
C LEU A 161 -5.13 -19.41 8.44
N SER A 162 -4.62 -18.79 9.50
CA SER A 162 -5.50 -18.11 10.45
C SER A 162 -6.28 -17.00 9.75
N ARG A 163 -7.46 -16.64 10.30
CA ARG A 163 -8.27 -15.54 9.76
C ARG A 163 -7.46 -14.25 9.62
N GLU A 164 -6.64 -13.91 10.61
CA GLU A 164 -5.83 -12.68 10.63
C GLU A 164 -4.77 -12.69 9.53
N SER A 165 -4.16 -13.85 9.29
CA SER A 165 -3.20 -14.02 8.20
C SER A 165 -3.89 -13.94 6.84
N PHE A 166 -5.09 -14.50 6.71
CA PHE A 166 -5.92 -14.37 5.51
C PHE A 166 -6.26 -12.90 5.23
N VAL A 167 -6.69 -12.15 6.24
CA VAL A 167 -6.94 -10.69 6.15
C VAL A 167 -5.68 -9.94 5.70
N SER A 168 -4.51 -10.31 6.22
CA SER A 168 -3.23 -9.71 5.82
C SER A 168 -2.90 -10.00 4.35
N VAL A 169 -3.12 -11.23 3.87
CA VAL A 169 -2.91 -11.60 2.47
C VAL A 169 -3.85 -10.79 1.57
N LEU A 170 -5.15 -10.69 1.91
CA LEU A 170 -6.07 -9.86 1.14
C LEU A 170 -5.65 -8.39 1.10
N ALA A 171 -5.17 -7.85 2.21
CA ALA A 171 -4.67 -6.48 2.26
C ALA A 171 -3.41 -6.30 1.40
N HIS A 172 -2.49 -7.27 1.39
CA HIS A 172 -1.30 -7.29 0.53
C HIS A 172 -1.69 -7.27 -0.95
N GLU A 173 -2.60 -8.16 -1.37
CA GLU A 173 -3.09 -8.20 -2.75
C GLU A 173 -3.78 -6.90 -3.17
N ILE A 174 -4.54 -6.28 -2.26
CA ILE A 174 -5.13 -4.97 -2.52
C ILE A 174 -4.05 -3.90 -2.71
N GLY A 175 -2.92 -3.98 -1.99
CA GLY A 175 -1.75 -3.12 -2.22
C GLY A 175 -1.25 -3.20 -3.67
N HIS A 176 -1.14 -4.41 -4.22
CA HIS A 176 -0.87 -4.61 -5.64
C HIS A 176 -1.96 -4.05 -6.55
N ALA A 177 -3.23 -4.27 -6.19
CA ALA A 177 -4.36 -3.81 -6.98
C ALA A 177 -4.39 -2.27 -7.11
N ILE A 178 -3.89 -1.55 -6.11
CA ILE A 178 -3.78 -0.08 -6.11
C ILE A 178 -2.44 0.43 -6.65
N GLY A 179 -1.53 -0.44 -7.11
CA GLY A 179 -0.33 -0.06 -7.86
C GLY A 179 0.99 -0.22 -7.12
N LEU A 180 1.01 -0.70 -5.87
CA LEU A 180 2.24 -0.98 -5.14
C LEU A 180 2.87 -2.29 -5.60
N GLY A 181 4.19 -2.34 -5.69
CA GLY A 181 4.95 -3.57 -5.89
C GLY A 181 5.43 -4.16 -4.58
N HIS A 182 6.19 -5.25 -4.66
CA HIS A 182 6.79 -5.85 -3.46
C HIS A 182 7.83 -4.92 -2.83
N SER A 183 7.80 -4.81 -1.51
CA SER A 183 8.84 -4.15 -0.72
C SER A 183 9.98 -5.12 -0.42
N PRO A 184 11.25 -4.69 -0.48
CA PRO A 184 12.38 -5.48 0.02
C PRO A 184 12.48 -5.48 1.55
N VAL A 185 11.70 -4.62 2.23
CA VAL A 185 11.71 -4.47 3.68
C VAL A 185 10.80 -5.53 4.28
N THR A 186 11.36 -6.42 5.12
CA THR A 186 10.60 -7.52 5.71
C THR A 186 9.41 -7.02 6.52
N ASP A 187 9.52 -5.84 7.12
CA ASP A 187 8.48 -5.23 7.96
C ASP A 187 7.28 -4.66 7.21
N SER A 188 7.39 -4.51 5.90
CA SER A 188 6.31 -4.03 5.05
C SER A 188 5.25 -5.11 4.86
N LEU A 189 3.98 -4.69 4.82
CA LEU A 189 2.88 -5.53 4.38
C LEU A 189 3.14 -6.02 2.95
N MET A 190 3.72 -5.18 2.09
CA MET A 190 4.09 -5.53 0.72
C MET A 190 5.35 -6.41 0.60
N TYR A 191 5.90 -6.95 1.69
CA TYR A 191 6.95 -7.96 1.58
C TYR A 191 6.43 -9.21 0.85
N PHE A 192 7.21 -9.77 -0.08
CA PHE A 192 6.76 -10.83 -1.01
C PHE A 192 6.31 -12.14 -0.35
N ALA A 193 6.65 -12.34 0.93
CA ALA A 193 6.26 -13.53 1.69
C ALA A 193 5.29 -13.15 2.80
N ASN A 194 4.27 -13.99 2.98
CA ASN A 194 3.34 -13.83 4.09
C ASN A 194 4.07 -14.02 5.42
N MET A 195 4.05 -13.00 6.27
CA MET A 195 4.56 -13.04 7.63
C MET A 195 3.40 -13.11 8.62
N ALA A 196 3.40 -14.13 9.47
CA ALA A 196 2.40 -14.26 10.52
C ALA A 196 2.40 -13.02 11.44
N ASN A 197 1.21 -12.66 11.95
CA ASN A 197 1.02 -11.58 12.92
C ASN A 197 1.33 -10.15 12.42
N ARG A 198 1.19 -9.88 11.12
CA ARG A 198 1.21 -8.50 10.60
C ARG A 198 0.01 -7.71 11.15
N VAL A 199 0.31 -6.69 11.96
CA VAL A 199 -0.71 -5.86 12.63
C VAL A 199 -0.73 -4.40 12.18
N ALA A 200 0.34 -3.92 11.53
CA ALA A 200 0.49 -2.55 11.06
C ALA A 200 1.23 -2.49 9.71
N LEU A 201 1.09 -1.36 9.01
CA LEU A 201 1.88 -1.05 7.83
C LEU A 201 3.31 -0.65 8.21
N GLY A 202 4.28 -1.03 7.37
CA GLY A 202 5.62 -0.47 7.41
C GLY A 202 5.64 0.96 6.84
N GLU A 203 6.70 1.71 7.14
CA GLU A 203 6.91 3.05 6.57
C GLU A 203 6.92 3.01 5.04
N ASP A 204 7.51 1.97 4.47
CA ASP A 204 7.59 1.78 3.03
C ASP A 204 6.22 1.64 2.35
N ASP A 205 5.29 0.92 2.98
CA ASP A 205 3.92 0.80 2.49
C ASP A 205 3.20 2.16 2.54
N MET A 206 3.38 2.91 3.64
CA MET A 206 2.77 4.23 3.84
C MET A 206 3.32 5.25 2.83
N ASP A 207 4.62 5.23 2.58
CA ASP A 207 5.29 6.10 1.60
C ASP A 207 4.85 5.76 0.18
N GLY A 208 4.76 4.48 -0.18
CA GLY A 208 4.29 4.04 -1.49
C GLY A 208 2.85 4.47 -1.77
N VAL A 209 1.93 4.24 -0.83
CA VAL A 209 0.53 4.64 -1.01
C VAL A 209 0.35 6.17 -0.97
N THR A 210 1.18 6.88 -0.20
CA THR A 210 1.21 8.35 -0.19
C THR A 210 1.74 8.89 -1.52
N TYR A 211 2.75 8.24 -2.11
CA TYR A 211 3.30 8.62 -3.40
C TYR A 211 2.28 8.49 -4.53
N LEU A 212 1.52 7.38 -4.57
CA LEU A 212 0.49 7.17 -5.59
C LEU A 212 -0.78 8.00 -5.34
N TYR A 213 -1.15 8.20 -4.07
CA TYR A 213 -2.40 8.84 -3.68
C TYR A 213 -2.17 9.97 -2.66
N PRO A 214 -1.42 11.02 -2.99
CA PRO A 214 -1.06 12.05 -2.01
C PRO A 214 -2.29 12.82 -1.54
N ARG A 215 -2.39 13.02 -0.22
CA ARG A 215 -3.33 13.97 0.38
C ARG A 215 -2.63 15.30 0.61
N GLU A 216 -3.17 16.37 0.04
CA GLU A 216 -2.71 17.72 0.35
C GLU A 216 -2.86 18.00 1.85
N GLN A 217 -1.77 18.39 2.50
CA GLN A 217 -1.82 18.91 3.87
C GLN A 217 -1.94 20.43 3.80
N PRO A 218 -2.78 21.06 4.64
CA PRO A 218 -2.81 22.51 4.73
C PRO A 218 -1.41 23.04 5.08
N THR A 219 -1.00 24.16 4.48
CA THR A 219 0.35 24.75 4.58
C THR A 219 0.76 25.20 6.00
N SER A 220 -0.12 25.04 7.00
CA SER A 220 0.17 25.24 8.42
C SER A 220 0.45 23.89 9.08
N CYS A 221 1.68 23.40 8.95
CA CYS A 221 2.16 22.29 9.76
C CYS A 221 2.50 22.80 11.16
N GLY A 222 1.79 22.31 12.18
CA GLY A 222 2.25 22.38 13.57
C GLY A 222 1.33 23.10 14.54
N SER A 223 0.29 22.41 15.00
CA SER A 223 -0.05 22.44 16.42
C SER A 223 -0.72 21.13 16.81
N VAL A 224 -0.14 20.43 17.79
CA VAL A 224 -0.83 19.37 18.53
C VAL A 224 -1.57 20.08 19.66
N ALA A 225 -2.89 20.21 19.54
CA ALA A 225 -3.73 20.69 20.62
C ALA A 225 -4.35 19.48 21.33
N TYR A 226 -4.49 19.57 22.65
CA TYR A 226 -5.46 18.71 23.34
C TYR A 226 -6.85 19.03 22.78
N ILE A 227 -7.67 18.02 22.54
CA ILE A 227 -9.10 18.23 22.27
C ILE A 227 -9.68 18.81 23.57
N LYS A 228 -9.81 20.13 23.63
CA LYS A 228 -10.62 20.82 24.61
C LYS A 228 -11.58 21.71 23.83
N ASP A 229 -12.86 21.42 24.01
CA ASP A 229 -13.93 22.29 23.57
C ASP A 229 -13.64 23.71 24.09
N ASP A 230 -13.74 24.69 23.19
CA ASP A 230 -13.53 26.12 23.39
C ASP A 230 -12.11 26.62 23.69
N TYR A 231 -11.35 27.04 22.65
CA TYR A 231 -10.35 28.08 22.86
C TYR A 231 -10.03 28.97 21.64
N LYS A 232 -10.08 30.29 21.86
CA LYS A 232 -9.67 31.38 20.95
C LYS A 232 -8.14 31.58 21.02
N GLY A 233 -7.49 31.58 19.86
CA GLY A 233 -6.04 31.42 19.70
C GLY A 233 -5.13 32.46 20.39
N GLY A 234 -3.94 31.99 20.80
CA GLY A 234 -2.83 32.78 21.34
C GLY A 234 -1.55 32.65 20.48
N LYS A 235 -0.81 33.76 20.34
CA LYS A 235 0.31 33.98 19.40
C LYS A 235 1.64 33.32 19.84
N PRO A 236 2.56 33.01 18.90
CA PRO A 236 3.76 32.19 19.15
C PRO A 236 4.97 33.04 19.58
N ILE A 237 5.37 32.97 20.85
CA ILE A 237 6.56 33.67 21.37
C ILE A 237 7.72 32.70 21.70
N ALA A 238 7.44 31.40 21.88
CA ALA A 238 8.43 30.45 22.36
C ALA A 238 9.51 30.05 21.32
N SER A 239 9.16 30.02 20.02
CA SER A 239 10.09 29.57 18.97
C SER A 239 11.19 30.60 18.65
N LEU A 240 10.89 31.89 18.78
CA LEU A 240 11.84 32.99 18.57
C LEU A 240 12.94 33.03 19.65
N LEU A 241 12.63 32.62 20.87
CA LEU A 241 13.58 32.60 21.98
C LEU A 241 14.67 31.53 21.81
N LEU A 242 14.33 30.37 21.24
CA LEU A 242 15.27 29.27 21.04
C LEU A 242 16.33 29.61 19.99
N VAL A 243 15.92 30.25 18.88
CA VAL A 243 16.83 30.70 17.81
C VAL A 243 17.75 31.82 18.30
N ALA A 244 17.24 32.74 19.13
CA ALA A 244 18.06 33.79 19.75
C ALA A 244 19.11 33.22 20.72
N LEU A 245 18.77 32.18 21.50
CA LEU A 245 19.71 31.54 22.42
C LEU A 245 20.86 30.83 21.69
N LEU A 246 20.57 30.17 20.56
CA LEU A 246 21.58 29.46 19.76
C LEU A 246 22.54 30.41 19.04
N THR A 247 22.06 31.57 18.58
CA THR A 247 22.92 32.59 17.95
C THR A 247 23.85 33.26 18.97
N VAL A 248 23.37 33.51 20.20
CA VAL A 248 24.21 34.06 21.28
C VAL A 248 25.31 33.06 21.73
N PHE A 249 25.00 31.77 21.79
CA PHE A 249 25.98 30.74 22.16
C PHE A 249 27.11 30.58 21.14
N THR A 250 26.80 30.70 19.85
CA THR A 250 27.79 30.58 18.77
C THR A 250 28.70 31.81 18.65
N LEU A 251 28.18 33.01 18.95
CA LEU A 251 28.96 34.24 18.97
C LEU A 251 29.94 34.30 20.16
N LYS A 252 29.58 33.78 21.33
CA LYS A 252 30.49 33.73 22.50
C LYS A 252 31.70 32.81 22.27
N ARG A 253 31.53 31.68 21.56
CA ARG A 253 32.65 30.76 21.28
C ARG A 253 33.71 31.35 20.34
N ARG A 254 33.35 32.26 19.43
CA ARG A 254 34.33 32.89 18.52
C ARG A 254 35.27 33.86 19.22
N LYS A 255 34.82 34.55 20.28
CA LYS A 255 35.69 35.47 21.04
C LYS A 255 36.73 34.75 21.91
N ALA A 256 36.45 33.53 22.37
CA ALA A 256 37.36 32.76 23.22
C ALA A 256 38.53 32.08 22.47
N LEU A 257 38.51 32.07 21.13
CA LEU A 257 39.54 31.45 20.28
C LEU A 257 40.48 32.49 19.62
N LEU A 258 40.28 33.78 19.90
CA LEU A 258 41.03 34.91 19.33
C LEU A 258 41.77 35.73 20.41
N SER A 259 41.91 35.19 21.62
CA SER A 259 42.70 35.72 22.74
C SER A 259 43.71 34.65 23.14
#